data_AF-A0A0A7PIN8-F1
#
_entry.id   AF-A0A0A7PIN8-F1
#
_cell.length_a   1.000
_cell.length_b   1.000
_cell.length_c   1.000
_cell.angle_alpha   90.00
_cell.angle_beta   90.00
_cell.angle_gamma   90.00
#
_symmetry.space_group_name_H-M   'P 1'
#
loop_
_entity.id
_entity.type
_entity.pdbx_description
1 polymer ?
#
loop_
_entity_poly.entity_id
_entity_poly.type
_entity_poly.pdbx_seq_one_letter_code
_entity_poly.pdbx_strand_id
1 'polypeptide(L)'
;MRSLRKVLTTLYSKSGPDSIAGGIAYSSQENNVASTQAVAFSLIGETIPATFYDSITDEMMRDGFMSRFCVIEYAGDRPDRNPTPIQRPPQALIDHMLLIVRHAGLAAATDTFQEVAFGSRAQGILDAFYAECHSAILAVPDDERQRAVWNRAHLNALRISALLAVGDQYLNPIVTEEQAAWAIRLVRRGIAAFLKRLNAGEVGEGTDGGREAKVIDLCRESLLLPADKLPDYLKHGKAMQDAGIVPRKYLQHRTQRQSAFARFKLGHTNALSMAIKTAITNGNLMEVKKEALVEQHAYFGQAYRVLSLT
;
A
#
# COMPACT_ATOMS: atom_id res chain seq x y z
N MET A 1 1.82 28.11 -5.68
CA MET A 1 0.61 27.26 -5.74
C MET A 1 0.76 26.09 -4.76
N ARG A 2 -0.24 25.81 -3.91
CA ARG A 2 -0.27 24.56 -3.12
C ARG A 2 -0.53 23.41 -4.09
N SER A 3 0.25 22.32 -4.01
CA SER A 3 -0.04 21.11 -4.81
C SER A 3 -1.38 20.51 -4.37
N LEU A 4 -2.10 19.87 -5.30
CA LEU A 4 -3.38 19.18 -5.02
C LEU A 4 -3.25 18.25 -3.80
N ARG A 5 -2.13 17.53 -3.69
CA ARG A 5 -1.79 16.67 -2.56
C ARG A 5 -1.87 17.40 -1.21
N LYS A 6 -1.28 18.60 -1.11
CA LYS A 6 -1.34 19.43 0.10
C LYS A 6 -2.76 19.88 0.44
N VAL A 7 -3.58 20.17 -0.57
CA VAL A 7 -4.99 20.53 -0.37
C VAL A 7 -5.78 19.34 0.21
N LEU A 8 -5.67 18.16 -0.39
CA LEU A 8 -6.34 16.94 0.07
C LEU A 8 -5.94 16.57 1.51
N THR A 9 -4.64 16.61 1.80
CA THR A 9 -4.11 16.37 3.15
C THR A 9 -4.65 17.38 4.17
N THR A 10 -4.83 18.64 3.75
CA THR A 10 -5.40 19.70 4.60
C THR A 10 -6.87 19.44 4.87
N LEU A 11 -7.67 19.11 3.85
CA LEU A 11 -9.10 18.80 4.00
C LEU A 11 -9.33 17.63 4.95
N TYR A 12 -8.56 16.54 4.80
CA TYR A 12 -8.63 15.38 5.69
C TYR A 12 -8.35 15.75 7.16
N SER A 13 -7.35 16.64 7.38
CA SER A 13 -6.92 17.00 8.74
C SER A 13 -7.85 18.03 9.38
N LYS A 14 -8.64 18.74 8.57
CA LYS A 14 -9.56 19.80 9.00
C LYS A 14 -11.03 19.40 8.83
N SER A 15 -11.32 18.11 9.05
CA SER A 15 -12.66 17.53 8.95
C SER A 15 -13.38 17.45 10.31
N GLY A 16 -12.88 18.12 11.35
CA GLY A 16 -13.54 18.20 12.65
C GLY A 16 -14.58 19.33 12.69
N PRO A 17 -15.55 19.28 13.62
CA PRO A 17 -16.61 20.30 13.73
C PRO A 17 -16.04 21.72 13.89
N ASP A 18 -15.01 21.91 14.73
CA ASP A 18 -14.38 23.22 14.93
C ASP A 18 -13.26 23.55 13.92
N SER A 19 -13.08 22.72 12.89
CA SER A 19 -11.97 22.87 11.94
C SER A 19 -12.34 23.77 10.76
N ILE A 20 -11.48 24.74 10.46
CA ILE A 20 -11.66 25.66 9.33
C ILE A 20 -10.67 25.32 8.21
N ALA A 21 -11.16 24.84 7.06
CA ALA A 21 -10.34 24.56 5.88
C ALA A 21 -10.42 25.69 4.85
N GLY A 22 -9.30 26.03 4.22
CA GLY A 22 -9.21 27.20 3.33
C GLY A 22 -8.89 28.49 4.08
N GLY A 23 -9.06 29.63 3.40
CA GLY A 23 -8.62 30.96 3.85
C GLY A 23 -7.15 31.22 3.52
N ILE A 24 -6.88 31.90 2.41
CA ILE A 24 -5.63 32.66 2.27
C ILE A 24 -6.03 34.10 2.56
N ALA A 25 -5.61 34.62 3.70
CA ALA A 25 -5.73 36.05 3.98
C ALA A 25 -4.68 36.76 3.14
N TYR A 26 -5.12 37.47 2.09
CA TYR A 26 -4.28 38.41 1.37
C TYR A 26 -4.46 39.81 1.99
N SER A 27 -3.46 40.67 1.85
CA SER A 27 -3.52 42.07 2.30
C SER A 27 -4.62 42.89 1.60
N SER A 28 -5.12 42.41 0.45
CA SER A 28 -6.29 42.94 -0.25
C SER A 28 -7.53 42.10 0.09
N GLN A 29 -8.55 42.73 0.69
CA GLN A 29 -9.80 42.07 1.08
C GLN A 29 -10.54 41.42 -0.09
N GLU A 30 -10.39 41.93 -1.32
CA GLU A 30 -11.02 41.40 -2.53
C GLU A 30 -10.46 40.05 -3.01
N ASN A 31 -9.24 39.67 -2.59
CA ASN A 31 -8.61 38.41 -2.99
C ASN A 31 -8.77 37.29 -1.95
N ASN A 32 -9.56 37.53 -0.90
CA ASN A 32 -9.79 36.53 0.14
C ASN A 32 -10.67 35.40 -0.39
N VAL A 33 -10.09 34.19 -0.47
CA VAL A 33 -10.86 32.97 -0.72
C VAL A 33 -11.61 32.62 0.56
N ALA A 34 -12.95 32.56 0.48
CA ALA A 34 -13.81 32.24 1.61
C ALA A 34 -13.34 30.95 2.30
N SER A 35 -13.13 31.02 3.62
CA SER A 35 -12.86 29.87 4.46
C SER A 35 -14.13 29.03 4.61
N THR A 36 -14.01 27.71 4.46
CA THR A 36 -15.12 26.79 4.67
C THR A 36 -14.96 26.15 6.04
N GLN A 37 -15.95 26.32 6.92
CA GLN A 37 -16.01 25.66 8.21
C GLN A 37 -16.55 24.23 8.04
N ALA A 38 -16.13 23.31 8.91
CA ALA A 38 -16.64 21.94 8.99
C ALA A 38 -16.65 21.17 7.65
N VAL A 39 -15.51 21.12 6.95
CA VAL A 39 -15.44 20.46 5.64
C VAL A 39 -15.54 18.93 5.77
N ALA A 40 -16.69 18.39 5.36
CA ALA A 40 -16.91 16.95 5.18
C ALA A 40 -16.58 16.53 3.74
N PHE A 41 -15.31 16.19 3.49
CA PHE A 41 -14.83 15.76 2.18
C PHE A 41 -14.53 14.25 2.14
N SER A 42 -15.04 13.58 1.10
CA SER A 42 -14.71 12.18 0.78
C SER A 42 -14.19 12.08 -0.66
N LEU A 43 -13.17 11.26 -0.86
CA LEU A 43 -12.63 10.93 -2.18
C LEU A 43 -12.77 9.43 -2.41
N ILE A 44 -13.44 9.06 -3.51
CA ILE A 44 -13.59 7.68 -3.95
C ILE A 44 -12.98 7.60 -5.35
N GLY A 45 -12.18 6.56 -5.59
CA GLY A 45 -11.56 6.31 -6.88
C GLY A 45 -11.44 4.82 -7.15
N GLU A 46 -11.52 4.46 -8.42
CA GLU A 46 -11.27 3.11 -8.91
C GLU A 46 -10.07 3.16 -9.85
N THR A 47 -9.22 2.14 -9.77
CA THR A 47 -8.05 2.01 -10.64
C THR A 47 -7.55 0.56 -10.62
N ILE A 48 -6.67 0.22 -11.54
CA ILE A 48 -5.99 -1.07 -11.54
C ILE A 48 -4.78 -1.04 -10.60
N PRO A 49 -4.45 -2.15 -9.92
CA PRO A 49 -3.36 -2.20 -8.94
C PRO A 49 -2.03 -1.68 -9.51
N ALA A 50 -1.67 -2.06 -10.74
CA ALA A 50 -0.43 -1.62 -11.37
C ALA A 50 -0.31 -0.10 -11.45
N THR A 51 -1.30 0.58 -12.05
CA THR A 51 -1.31 2.05 -12.18
C THR A 51 -1.30 2.75 -10.82
N PHE A 52 -2.03 2.20 -9.84
CA PHE A 52 -2.06 2.76 -8.50
C PHE A 52 -0.68 2.73 -7.84
N TYR A 53 -0.09 1.55 -7.68
CA TYR A 53 1.19 1.40 -6.97
C TYR A 53 2.34 2.09 -7.71
N ASP A 54 2.32 2.09 -9.05
CA ASP A 54 3.27 2.82 -9.89
C ASP A 54 3.18 4.35 -9.72
N SER A 55 2.05 4.87 -9.27
CA SER A 55 1.87 6.32 -9.05
C SER A 55 2.39 6.78 -7.68
N ILE A 56 2.68 5.84 -6.77
CA ILE A 56 3.10 6.14 -5.41
C ILE A 56 4.60 6.46 -5.40
N THR A 57 4.93 7.64 -4.92
CA THR A 57 6.32 8.08 -4.73
C THR A 57 6.70 8.02 -3.26
N ASP A 58 8.00 7.97 -2.98
CA ASP A 58 8.53 8.05 -1.61
C ASP A 58 8.06 9.29 -0.86
N GLU A 59 7.96 10.41 -1.58
CA GLU A 59 7.50 11.67 -1.01
C GLU A 59 6.06 11.57 -0.49
N MET A 60 5.17 10.88 -1.24
CA MET A 60 3.79 10.62 -0.84
C MET A 60 3.66 9.69 0.37
N MET A 61 4.64 8.80 0.55
CA MET A 61 4.72 7.95 1.74
C MET A 61 5.14 8.78 2.96
N ARG A 62 6.22 9.57 2.81
CA ARG A 62 6.80 10.37 3.90
C ARG A 62 5.90 11.52 4.37
N ASP A 63 5.19 12.18 3.46
CA ASP A 63 4.28 13.29 3.84
C ASP A 63 2.93 12.82 4.39
N GLY A 64 2.75 11.50 4.52
CA GLY A 64 1.56 10.86 5.06
C GLY A 64 0.35 10.94 4.14
N PHE A 65 0.49 11.34 2.88
CA PHE A 65 -0.62 11.29 1.92
C PHE A 65 -1.18 9.87 1.81
N MET A 66 -0.31 8.87 1.68
CA MET A 66 -0.75 7.47 1.55
C MET A 66 -1.46 6.91 2.78
N SER A 67 -1.04 7.31 3.99
CA SER A 67 -1.66 6.89 5.25
C SER A 67 -3.15 7.26 5.40
N ARG A 68 -3.66 8.16 4.54
CA ARG A 68 -5.05 8.65 4.58
C ARG A 68 -5.99 7.88 3.66
N PHE A 69 -5.48 7.00 2.80
CA PHE A 69 -6.31 6.16 1.93
C PHE A 69 -6.68 4.86 2.62
N CYS A 70 -7.94 4.45 2.46
CA CYS A 70 -8.37 3.07 2.72
C CYS A 70 -8.41 2.33 1.37
N VAL A 71 -7.37 1.55 1.09
CA VAL A 71 -7.26 0.83 -0.20
C VAL A 71 -7.83 -0.57 -0.06
N ILE A 72 -8.73 -0.92 -0.97
CA ILE A 72 -9.30 -2.27 -1.09
C ILE A 72 -8.80 -2.87 -2.40
N GLU A 73 -7.93 -3.89 -2.30
CA GLU A 73 -7.39 -4.61 -3.46
C GLU A 73 -8.13 -5.94 -3.65
N TYR A 74 -8.63 -6.16 -4.87
CA TYR A 74 -9.10 -7.46 -5.33
C TYR A 74 -7.96 -8.17 -6.07
N ALA A 75 -7.50 -9.28 -5.51
CA ALA A 75 -6.43 -10.12 -6.08
C ALA A 75 -6.95 -11.48 -6.58
N GLY A 76 -8.28 -11.66 -6.65
CA GLY A 76 -8.89 -12.88 -7.15
C GLY A 76 -8.90 -12.93 -8.67
N ASP A 77 -9.13 -14.13 -9.22
CA ASP A 77 -9.40 -14.29 -10.63
C ASP A 77 -10.71 -13.62 -11.03
N ARG A 78 -10.86 -13.29 -12.31
CA ARG A 78 -12.11 -12.75 -12.82
C ARG A 78 -13.25 -13.73 -12.49
N PRO A 79 -14.27 -13.32 -11.72
CA PRO A 79 -15.37 -14.21 -11.39
C PRO A 79 -16.20 -14.52 -12.65
N ASP A 80 -16.83 -15.69 -12.66
CA ASP A 80 -17.81 -16.03 -13.69
C ASP A 80 -18.93 -14.99 -13.73
N ARG A 81 -19.53 -14.83 -14.91
CA ARG A 81 -20.65 -13.92 -15.11
C ARG A 81 -21.80 -14.34 -14.19
N ASN A 82 -22.23 -13.45 -13.30
CA ASN A 82 -23.47 -13.65 -12.56
C ASN A 82 -24.67 -13.57 -13.54
N PRO A 83 -25.45 -14.65 -13.75
CA PRO A 83 -26.61 -14.63 -14.64
C PRO A 83 -27.81 -13.91 -14.02
N THR A 84 -27.83 -13.75 -12.70
CA THR A 84 -28.92 -13.12 -11.94
C THR A 84 -28.41 -11.96 -11.08
N PRO A 85 -27.83 -10.92 -11.71
CA PRO A 85 -27.37 -9.75 -10.96
C PRO A 85 -28.55 -9.05 -10.28
N ILE A 86 -28.37 -8.74 -8.99
CA ILE A 86 -29.30 -7.86 -8.27
C ILE A 86 -29.18 -6.46 -8.89
N GLN A 87 -30.20 -6.05 -9.65
CA GLN A 87 -30.21 -4.79 -10.39
C GLN A 87 -30.52 -3.57 -9.52
N ARG A 88 -31.20 -3.79 -8.38
CA ARG A 88 -31.62 -2.72 -7.48
C ARG A 88 -31.37 -3.16 -6.03
N PRO A 89 -30.85 -2.28 -5.17
CA PRO A 89 -30.75 -2.58 -3.75
C PRO A 89 -32.14 -2.89 -3.15
N PRO A 90 -32.22 -3.74 -2.11
CA PRO A 90 -33.48 -3.96 -1.39
C PRO A 90 -34.06 -2.64 -0.87
N GLN A 91 -35.39 -2.48 -0.96
CA GLN A 91 -36.06 -1.22 -0.57
C GLN A 91 -35.79 -0.84 0.89
N ALA A 92 -35.77 -1.82 1.80
CA ALA A 92 -35.45 -1.60 3.21
C ALA A 92 -34.07 -0.95 3.43
N LEU A 93 -33.07 -1.31 2.61
CA LEU A 93 -31.74 -0.69 2.68
C LEU A 93 -31.79 0.76 2.20
N ILE A 94 -32.55 1.04 1.13
CA ILE A 94 -32.74 2.40 0.61
C ILE A 94 -33.43 3.27 1.67
N ASP A 95 -34.52 2.79 2.26
CA ASP A 95 -35.28 3.51 3.26
C ASP A 95 -34.43 3.84 4.49
N HIS A 96 -33.63 2.87 4.96
CA HIS A 96 -32.69 3.08 6.05
C HIS A 96 -31.63 4.15 5.74
N MET A 97 -31.00 4.07 4.55
CA MET A 97 -30.01 5.07 4.13
C MET A 97 -30.61 6.47 4.00
N LEU A 98 -31.87 6.59 3.54
CA LEU A 98 -32.57 7.87 3.47
C LEU A 98 -32.78 8.49 4.85
N LEU A 99 -33.04 7.69 5.89
CA LEU A 99 -33.15 8.20 7.26
C LEU A 99 -31.83 8.79 7.75
N ILE A 100 -30.71 8.09 7.50
CA ILE A 100 -29.37 8.55 7.86
C ILE A 100 -29.05 9.88 7.15
N VAL A 101 -29.30 9.97 5.83
CA VAL A 101 -29.05 11.18 5.04
C VAL A 101 -29.90 12.35 5.53
N ARG A 102 -31.17 12.12 5.88
CA ARG A 102 -32.05 13.16 6.43
C ARG A 102 -31.54 13.65 7.79
N HIS A 103 -31.14 12.74 8.67
CA HIS A 103 -30.56 13.09 9.97
C HIS A 103 -29.28 13.92 9.82
N ALA A 104 -28.38 13.49 8.94
CA ALA A 104 -27.15 14.23 8.65
C ALA A 104 -27.43 15.62 8.04
N GLY A 105 -28.43 15.73 7.15
CA GLY A 105 -28.86 17.00 6.56
C GLY A 105 -29.44 17.97 7.60
N LEU A 106 -30.23 17.46 8.55
CA LEU A 106 -30.73 18.25 9.68
C LEU A 106 -29.60 18.72 10.59
N ALA A 107 -28.67 17.82 10.94
CA ALA A 107 -27.53 18.14 11.77
C ALA A 107 -26.66 19.25 11.14
N ALA A 108 -26.39 19.14 9.83
CA ALA A 108 -25.66 20.17 9.08
C ALA A 108 -26.42 21.51 9.03
N ALA A 109 -27.76 21.50 8.90
CA ALA A 109 -28.56 22.71 8.87
C ALA A 109 -28.64 23.43 10.23
N THR A 110 -28.43 22.70 11.33
CA THR A 110 -28.46 23.25 12.70
C THR A 110 -27.07 23.43 13.31
N ASP A 111 -26.00 23.25 12.53
CA ASP A 111 -24.60 23.29 12.99
C ASP A 111 -24.34 22.34 14.18
N THR A 112 -24.94 21.16 14.11
CA THR A 112 -24.75 20.08 15.09
C THR A 112 -24.12 18.86 14.44
N PHE A 113 -23.60 17.95 15.26
CA PHE A 113 -23.03 16.69 14.81
C PHE A 113 -23.50 15.55 15.71
N GLN A 114 -23.50 14.34 15.14
CA GLN A 114 -23.79 13.13 15.89
C GLN A 114 -22.50 12.60 16.52
N GLU A 115 -22.43 12.65 17.85
CA GLU A 115 -21.38 11.97 18.59
C GLU A 115 -21.56 10.46 18.53
N VAL A 116 -20.44 9.75 18.44
CA VAL A 116 -20.38 8.30 18.41
C VAL A 116 -19.64 7.83 19.66
N ALA A 117 -20.32 7.06 20.49
CA ALA A 117 -19.71 6.47 21.68
C ALA A 117 -19.04 5.13 21.32
N PHE A 118 -18.11 4.69 22.17
CA PHE A 118 -17.46 3.39 22.05
C PHE A 118 -17.87 2.51 23.22
N GLY A 119 -18.38 1.31 22.93
CA GLY A 119 -18.61 0.32 23.97
C GLY A 119 -17.30 -0.10 24.63
N SER A 120 -17.31 -0.44 25.92
CA SER A 120 -16.09 -0.75 26.69
C SER A 120 -15.23 -1.86 26.06
N ARG A 121 -15.86 -2.93 25.55
CA ARG A 121 -15.17 -4.01 24.84
C ARG A 121 -14.59 -3.55 23.49
N ALA A 122 -15.32 -2.71 22.75
CA ALA A 122 -14.85 -2.14 21.49
C ALA A 122 -13.63 -1.24 21.71
N GLN A 123 -13.67 -0.41 22.76
CA GLN A 123 -12.56 0.44 23.17
C GLN A 123 -11.30 -0.40 23.46
N GLY A 124 -11.41 -1.46 24.27
CA GLY A 124 -10.27 -2.33 24.57
C GLY A 124 -9.65 -3.00 23.34
N ILE A 125 -10.47 -3.36 22.34
CA ILE A 125 -10.01 -3.91 21.06
C ILE A 125 -9.25 -2.86 20.23
N LEU A 126 -9.75 -1.63 20.19
CA LEU A 126 -9.12 -0.51 19.48
C LEU A 126 -7.81 -0.09 20.16
N ASP A 127 -7.77 -0.05 21.49
CA ASP A 127 -6.58 0.26 22.27
C ASP A 127 -5.48 -0.80 22.07
N ALA A 128 -5.85 -2.09 22.01
CA ALA A 128 -4.91 -3.16 21.67
C ALA A 128 -4.35 -2.98 20.25
N PHE A 129 -5.19 -2.56 19.30
CA PHE A 129 -4.73 -2.27 17.95
C PHE A 129 -3.83 -1.02 17.87
N TYR A 130 -4.07 -0.02 18.71
CA TYR A 130 -3.16 1.12 18.86
C TYR A 130 -1.76 0.67 19.30
N ALA A 131 -1.68 -0.21 20.31
CA ALA A 131 -0.41 -0.75 20.79
C ALA A 131 0.32 -1.58 19.72
N GLU A 132 -0.41 -2.35 18.91
CA GLU A 132 0.14 -3.05 17.75
C GLU A 132 0.74 -2.07 16.73
N CYS A 133 -0.02 -1.03 16.35
CA CYS A 133 0.46 -0.01 15.40
C CYS A 133 1.72 0.68 15.92
N HIS A 134 1.76 1.00 17.22
CA HIS A 134 2.93 1.59 17.86
C HIS A 134 4.15 0.66 17.82
N SER A 135 3.95 -0.61 18.17
CA SER A 135 5.02 -1.62 18.14
C SER A 135 5.58 -1.83 16.73
N ALA A 136 4.70 -1.86 15.72
CA ALA A 136 5.10 -2.00 14.33
C ALA A 136 5.94 -0.81 13.84
N ILE A 137 5.63 0.41 14.27
CA ILE A 137 6.44 1.60 13.96
C ILE A 137 7.83 1.53 14.60
N LEU A 138 7.92 1.07 15.85
CA LEU A 138 9.19 0.95 16.56
C LEU A 138 10.10 -0.16 16.02
N ALA A 139 9.52 -1.22 15.45
CA ALA A 139 10.28 -2.35 14.91
C ALA A 139 11.15 -1.99 13.68
N VAL A 140 10.86 -0.88 13.00
CA VAL A 140 11.52 -0.45 11.77
C VAL A 140 11.98 1.01 11.87
N PRO A 141 12.91 1.35 12.79
CA PRO A 141 13.24 2.73 13.13
C PRO A 141 13.78 3.52 11.92
N ASP A 142 14.54 2.85 11.05
CA ASP A 142 15.23 3.45 9.91
C ASP A 142 14.45 3.36 8.58
N ASP A 143 13.29 2.70 8.56
CA ASP A 143 12.45 2.57 7.35
C ASP A 143 11.18 3.42 7.45
N GLU A 144 11.32 4.70 7.11
CA GLU A 144 10.20 5.65 7.10
C GLU A 144 9.06 5.20 6.15
N ARG A 145 9.35 4.43 5.10
CA ARG A 145 8.31 3.95 4.17
C ARG A 145 7.43 2.90 4.85
N GLN A 146 8.04 1.97 5.59
CA GLN A 146 7.30 0.98 6.37
C GLN A 146 6.53 1.63 7.53
N ARG A 147 7.15 2.58 8.24
CA ARG A 147 6.48 3.34 9.32
C ARG A 147 5.26 4.09 8.82
N ALA A 148 5.36 4.70 7.63
CA ALA A 148 4.28 5.49 7.03
C ALA A 148 2.99 4.68 6.78
N VAL A 149 3.06 3.37 6.60
CA VAL A 149 1.89 2.50 6.40
C VAL A 149 1.09 2.33 7.70
N TRP A 150 1.78 2.32 8.84
CA TRP A 150 1.16 2.18 10.17
C TRP A 150 0.72 3.51 10.75
N ASN A 151 1.33 4.62 10.29
CA ASN A 151 0.87 5.96 10.62
C ASN A 151 -0.63 6.08 10.26
N ARG A 152 -1.46 6.50 11.20
CA ARG A 152 -2.94 6.62 11.07
C ARG A 152 -3.74 5.32 10.93
N ALA A 153 -3.14 4.14 10.97
CA ALA A 153 -3.89 2.87 10.92
C ALA A 153 -4.97 2.80 12.01
N HIS A 154 -4.61 3.10 13.26
CA HIS A 154 -5.55 3.17 14.37
C HIS A 154 -6.65 4.23 14.15
N LEU A 155 -6.29 5.43 13.70
CA LEU A 155 -7.27 6.50 13.44
C LEU A 155 -8.27 6.11 12.33
N ASN A 156 -7.80 5.41 11.29
CA ASN A 156 -8.66 4.90 10.24
C ASN A 156 -9.62 3.83 10.79
N ALA A 157 -9.14 2.93 11.66
CA ALA A 157 -9.99 1.95 12.32
C ALA A 157 -11.08 2.61 13.18
N LEU A 158 -10.73 3.64 13.97
CA LEU A 158 -11.69 4.44 14.74
C LEU A 158 -12.77 5.04 13.84
N ARG A 159 -12.37 5.76 12.78
CA ARG A 159 -13.31 6.40 11.84
C ARG A 159 -14.23 5.39 11.15
N ILE A 160 -13.69 4.28 10.67
CA ILE A 160 -14.48 3.23 10.01
C ILE A 160 -15.46 2.59 11.01
N SER A 161 -15.00 2.27 12.23
CA SER A 161 -15.87 1.68 13.26
C SER A 161 -17.01 2.62 13.67
N ALA A 162 -16.75 3.93 13.74
CA ALA A 162 -17.76 4.94 14.02
C ALA A 162 -18.79 5.04 12.88
N LEU A 163 -18.35 4.97 11.62
CA LEU A 163 -19.26 4.97 10.47
C LEU A 163 -20.14 3.71 10.42
N LEU A 164 -19.60 2.56 10.81
CA LEU A 164 -20.40 1.33 10.94
C LEU A 164 -21.48 1.49 12.02
N ALA A 165 -21.13 2.08 13.17
CA ALA A 165 -22.08 2.34 14.25
C ALA A 165 -23.21 3.28 13.81
N VAL A 166 -22.89 4.35 13.08
CA VAL A 166 -23.90 5.25 12.46
C VAL A 166 -24.74 4.51 11.43
N GLY A 167 -24.11 3.63 10.64
CA GLY A 167 -24.77 2.78 9.67
C GLY A 167 -25.82 1.86 10.29
N ASP A 168 -25.57 1.33 11.49
CA ASP A 168 -26.52 0.46 12.19
C ASP A 168 -27.55 1.26 13.01
N GLN A 169 -27.13 2.32 13.70
CA GLN A 169 -27.97 3.15 14.55
C GLN A 169 -27.51 4.61 14.53
N TYR A 170 -28.14 5.43 13.71
CA TYR A 170 -27.73 6.82 13.50
C TYR A 170 -28.18 7.80 14.60
N LEU A 171 -29.19 7.46 15.42
CA LEU A 171 -29.69 8.34 16.48
C LEU A 171 -28.85 8.28 17.76
N ASN A 172 -28.36 7.08 18.09
CA ASN A 172 -27.50 6.83 19.25
C ASN A 172 -26.42 5.79 18.89
N PRO A 173 -25.46 6.17 18.03
CA PRO A 173 -24.44 5.24 17.57
C PRO A 173 -23.46 4.89 18.69
N ILE A 174 -23.32 3.59 18.93
CA ILE A 174 -22.34 3.03 19.86
C ILE A 174 -21.55 1.96 19.12
N VAL A 175 -20.24 2.12 19.04
CA VAL A 175 -19.35 1.15 18.39
C VAL A 175 -19.37 -0.16 19.17
N THR A 176 -19.70 -1.24 18.47
CA THR A 176 -19.69 -2.61 19.00
C THR A 176 -18.34 -3.29 18.79
N GLU A 177 -18.10 -4.39 19.52
CA GLU A 177 -16.92 -5.23 19.34
C GLU A 177 -16.81 -5.77 17.90
N GLU A 178 -17.94 -6.16 17.30
CA GLU A 178 -17.96 -6.68 15.93
C GLU A 178 -17.53 -5.62 14.91
N GLN A 179 -18.06 -4.39 15.05
CA GLN A 179 -17.73 -3.26 14.18
C GLN A 179 -16.26 -2.85 14.33
N ALA A 180 -15.74 -2.79 15.57
CA ALA A 180 -14.33 -2.52 15.83
C ALA A 180 -13.44 -3.60 15.20
N ALA A 181 -13.75 -4.88 15.42
CA ALA A 181 -13.00 -6.00 14.86
C ALA A 181 -13.04 -6.00 13.32
N TRP A 182 -14.20 -5.70 12.72
CA TRP A 182 -14.34 -5.59 11.27
C TRP A 182 -13.50 -4.44 10.70
N ALA A 183 -13.55 -3.26 11.31
CA ALA A 183 -12.78 -2.09 10.90
C ALA A 183 -11.26 -2.38 10.95
N ILE A 184 -10.79 -3.01 12.02
CA ILE A 184 -9.38 -3.42 12.15
C ILE A 184 -9.01 -4.43 11.07
N ARG A 185 -9.85 -5.43 10.77
CA ARG A 185 -9.58 -6.39 9.69
C ARG A 185 -9.45 -5.70 8.33
N LEU A 186 -10.33 -4.74 8.03
CA LEU A 186 -10.25 -3.96 6.79
C LEU A 186 -8.93 -3.20 6.69
N VAL A 187 -8.56 -2.46 7.74
CA VAL A 187 -7.32 -1.68 7.80
C VAL A 187 -6.09 -2.59 7.68
N ARG A 188 -6.03 -3.69 8.45
CA ARG A 188 -4.92 -4.66 8.38
C ARG A 188 -4.75 -5.24 6.97
N ARG A 189 -5.84 -5.51 6.27
CA ARG A 189 -5.77 -6.02 4.89
C ARG A 189 -5.17 -5.00 3.92
N GLY A 190 -5.52 -3.73 4.07
CA GLY A 190 -4.89 -2.63 3.31
C GLY A 190 -3.39 -2.52 3.61
N ILE A 191 -3.01 -2.55 4.90
CA ILE A 191 -1.61 -2.53 5.35
C ILE A 191 -0.82 -3.69 4.74
N ALA A 192 -1.35 -4.91 4.81
CA ALA A 192 -0.70 -6.10 4.28
C ALA A 192 -0.48 -6.01 2.76
N ALA A 193 -1.46 -5.47 2.02
CA ALA A 193 -1.34 -5.25 0.58
C ALA A 193 -0.20 -4.26 0.26
N PHE A 194 -0.15 -3.14 0.98
CA PHE A 194 0.91 -2.14 0.83
C PHE A 194 2.30 -2.69 1.17
N LEU A 195 2.45 -3.33 2.33
CA LEU A 195 3.74 -3.89 2.77
C LEU A 195 4.25 -4.96 1.79
N LYS A 196 3.35 -5.81 1.27
CA LYS A 196 3.71 -6.80 0.26
C LYS A 196 4.32 -6.15 -0.99
N ARG A 197 3.71 -5.08 -1.51
CA ARG A 197 4.17 -4.36 -2.71
C ARG A 197 5.43 -3.54 -2.44
N LEU A 198 5.53 -2.94 -1.25
CA LEU A 198 6.71 -2.21 -0.81
C LEU A 198 7.93 -3.14 -0.72
N ASN A 199 7.79 -4.28 -0.05
CA ASN A 199 8.84 -5.30 0.05
C ASN A 199 9.17 -5.90 -1.32
N ALA A 200 8.18 -5.99 -2.22
CA ALA A 200 8.43 -6.39 -3.60
C ALA A 200 9.14 -5.31 -4.45
N GLY A 201 9.42 -4.11 -3.93
CA GLY A 201 10.05 -3.03 -4.68
C GLY A 201 9.17 -2.44 -5.77
N GLU A 202 7.84 -2.61 -5.67
CA GLU A 202 6.86 -2.12 -6.66
C GLU A 202 6.32 -0.73 -6.32
N VAL A 203 6.73 -0.17 -5.18
CA VAL A 203 6.31 1.14 -4.66
C VAL A 203 7.52 2.05 -4.51
N GLY A 204 7.42 3.28 -5.02
CA GLY A 204 8.45 4.32 -4.91
C GLY A 204 9.45 4.35 -6.06
N GLU A 205 10.30 5.39 -6.06
CA GLU A 205 11.49 5.40 -6.92
C GLU A 205 12.49 4.40 -6.30
N GLY A 206 12.81 3.34 -7.04
CA GLY A 206 13.73 2.31 -6.52
C GLY A 206 14.99 2.95 -5.96
N THR A 207 15.28 2.73 -4.69
CA THR A 207 16.58 3.06 -4.11
C THR A 207 17.59 2.01 -4.53
N ASP A 208 18.88 2.34 -4.50
CA ASP A 208 19.90 1.36 -4.86
C ASP A 208 19.88 0.15 -3.91
N GLY A 209 19.68 0.37 -2.61
CA GLY A 209 19.45 -0.71 -1.64
C GLY A 209 18.16 -1.50 -1.90
N GLY A 210 17.07 -0.83 -2.29
CA GLY A 210 15.81 -1.52 -2.63
C GLY A 210 15.92 -2.38 -3.89
N ARG A 211 16.65 -1.91 -4.91
CA ARG A 211 16.93 -2.69 -6.11
C ARG A 211 17.84 -3.88 -5.81
N GLU A 212 18.85 -3.70 -4.96
CA GLU A 212 19.73 -4.78 -4.49
C GLU A 212 18.91 -5.86 -3.76
N ALA A 213 18.13 -5.47 -2.74
CA ALA A 213 17.28 -6.38 -1.99
C ALA A 213 16.34 -7.16 -2.92
N LYS A 214 15.77 -6.47 -3.92
CA LYS A 214 14.91 -7.11 -4.92
C LYS A 214 15.64 -8.14 -5.78
N VAL A 215 16.90 -7.88 -6.15
CA VAL A 215 17.73 -8.87 -6.86
C VAL A 215 17.95 -10.10 -5.97
N ILE A 216 18.23 -9.92 -4.68
CA ILE A 216 18.42 -11.04 -3.74
C ILE A 216 17.12 -11.84 -3.56
N ASP A 217 15.96 -11.19 -3.47
CA ASP A 217 14.67 -11.87 -3.41
C ASP A 217 14.38 -12.69 -4.67
N LEU A 218 14.68 -12.15 -5.86
CA LEU A 218 14.53 -12.89 -7.11
C LEU A 218 15.48 -14.08 -7.18
N CYS A 219 16.69 -13.97 -6.62
CA CYS A 219 17.60 -15.10 -6.47
C CYS A 219 17.01 -16.16 -5.53
N ARG A 220 16.49 -15.76 -4.36
CA ARG A 220 15.81 -16.67 -3.42
C ARG A 220 14.65 -17.40 -4.09
N GLU A 221 13.78 -16.66 -4.79
CA GLU A 221 12.66 -17.23 -5.54
C GLU A 221 13.15 -18.21 -6.62
N SER A 222 14.20 -17.86 -7.37
CA SER A 222 14.81 -18.72 -8.37
C SER A 222 15.31 -20.05 -7.79
N LEU A 223 15.85 -20.05 -6.58
CA LEU A 223 16.39 -21.25 -5.94
C LEU A 223 15.30 -22.15 -5.34
N LEU A 224 14.17 -21.55 -4.93
CA LEU A 224 13.02 -22.27 -4.35
C LEU A 224 11.97 -22.69 -5.38
N LEU A 225 12.11 -22.25 -6.63
CA LEU A 225 11.19 -22.58 -7.71
C LEU A 225 11.18 -24.09 -7.98
N PRO A 226 10.00 -24.75 -7.97
CA PRO A 226 9.87 -26.14 -8.36
C PRO A 226 10.46 -26.42 -9.75
N ALA A 227 11.06 -27.60 -9.94
CA ALA A 227 11.80 -27.93 -11.16
C ALA A 227 10.94 -27.88 -12.43
N ASP A 228 9.64 -28.15 -12.31
CA ASP A 228 8.63 -28.06 -13.37
C ASP A 228 8.29 -26.61 -13.78
N LYS A 229 8.66 -25.62 -12.95
CA LYS A 229 8.43 -24.19 -13.21
C LYS A 229 9.69 -23.44 -13.63
N LEU A 230 10.81 -24.14 -13.78
CA LEU A 230 12.04 -23.55 -14.29
C LEU A 230 11.86 -23.13 -15.75
N PRO A 231 12.44 -21.99 -16.18
CA PRO A 231 12.37 -21.57 -17.56
C PRO A 231 12.98 -22.61 -18.52
N ASP A 232 12.27 -22.94 -19.60
CA ASP A 232 12.67 -23.94 -20.61
C ASP A 232 14.07 -23.71 -21.22
N TYR A 233 14.53 -22.45 -21.24
CA TYR A 233 15.88 -22.11 -21.74
C TYR A 233 17.01 -22.56 -20.80
N LEU A 234 16.70 -23.02 -19.58
CA LEU A 234 17.65 -23.56 -18.61
C LEU A 234 17.62 -25.08 -18.61
N LYS A 235 18.22 -25.69 -19.64
CA LYS A 235 18.28 -27.16 -19.80
C LYS A 235 18.86 -27.89 -18.57
N HIS A 236 19.80 -27.26 -17.86
CA HIS A 236 20.38 -27.76 -16.61
C HIS A 236 20.00 -26.89 -15.40
N GLY A 237 18.80 -26.29 -15.43
CA GLY A 237 18.37 -25.34 -14.41
C GLY A 237 18.38 -25.90 -12.99
N LYS A 238 18.05 -27.18 -12.80
CA LYS A 238 18.12 -27.84 -11.48
C LYS A 238 19.55 -27.95 -10.95
N ALA A 239 20.50 -28.35 -11.79
CA ALA A 239 21.91 -28.40 -11.39
C ALA A 239 22.46 -27.00 -11.04
N MET A 240 21.97 -25.95 -11.73
CA MET A 240 22.30 -24.57 -11.37
C MET A 240 21.68 -24.16 -10.02
N GLN A 241 20.40 -24.50 -9.78
CA GLN A 241 19.74 -24.26 -8.48
C GLN A 241 20.47 -24.95 -7.33
N ASP A 242 20.81 -26.24 -7.50
CA ASP A 242 21.52 -27.03 -6.49
C ASP A 242 22.90 -26.44 -6.16
N ALA A 243 23.56 -25.81 -7.15
CA ALA A 243 24.82 -25.08 -6.98
C ALA A 243 24.65 -23.63 -6.48
N GLY A 244 23.42 -23.19 -6.20
CA GLY A 244 23.09 -21.83 -5.76
C GLY A 244 23.27 -20.76 -6.84
N ILE A 245 23.18 -21.11 -8.12
CA ILE A 245 23.51 -20.25 -9.26
C ILE A 245 22.24 -19.75 -9.96
N VAL A 246 22.17 -18.43 -10.15
CA VAL A 246 21.05 -17.74 -10.80
C VAL A 246 21.54 -17.02 -12.06
N PRO A 247 20.94 -17.30 -13.24
CA PRO A 247 21.31 -16.64 -14.49
C PRO A 247 20.94 -15.14 -14.54
N ARG A 248 21.81 -14.30 -15.10
CA ARG A 248 21.51 -12.88 -15.34
C ARG A 248 20.27 -12.68 -16.22
N LYS A 249 20.07 -13.56 -17.21
CA LYS A 249 18.91 -13.53 -18.11
C LYS A 249 17.59 -13.71 -17.33
N TYR A 250 17.57 -14.55 -16.31
CA TYR A 250 16.42 -14.73 -15.43
C TYR A 250 16.10 -13.41 -14.69
N LEU A 251 17.11 -12.83 -14.04
CA LEU A 251 16.97 -11.56 -13.32
C LEU A 251 16.49 -10.44 -14.25
N GLN A 252 17.05 -10.32 -15.45
CA GLN A 252 16.64 -9.29 -16.41
C GLN A 252 15.18 -9.45 -16.85
N HIS A 253 14.74 -10.66 -17.18
CA HIS A 253 13.34 -10.88 -17.56
C HIS A 253 12.37 -10.53 -16.43
N ARG A 254 12.76 -10.78 -15.17
CA ARG A 254 11.93 -10.50 -14.00
C ARG A 254 11.93 -9.02 -13.59
N THR A 255 13.02 -8.28 -13.82
CA THR A 255 13.13 -6.86 -13.43
C THR A 255 12.73 -5.88 -14.53
N GLN A 256 12.75 -6.26 -15.81
CA GLN A 256 12.53 -5.34 -16.94
C GLN A 256 11.18 -4.57 -16.88
N ARG A 257 10.14 -5.14 -16.24
CA ARG A 257 8.81 -4.53 -16.12
C ARG A 257 8.55 -3.93 -14.73
N GLN A 258 9.49 -4.07 -13.79
CA GLN A 258 9.32 -3.51 -12.45
C GLN A 258 9.65 -2.02 -12.49
N SER A 259 8.76 -1.19 -11.95
CA SER A 259 8.88 0.27 -11.95
C SER A 259 10.22 0.76 -11.40
N ALA A 260 10.71 0.15 -10.32
CA ALA A 260 12.01 0.43 -9.71
C ALA A 260 13.19 0.34 -10.68
N PHE A 261 13.13 -0.53 -11.69
CA PHE A 261 14.18 -0.71 -12.71
C PHE A 261 13.81 0.00 -14.02
N ALA A 262 12.56 -0.14 -14.48
CA ALA A 262 12.08 0.39 -15.74
C ALA A 262 12.18 1.93 -15.83
N ARG A 263 11.93 2.62 -14.71
CA ARG A 263 11.96 4.10 -14.65
C ARG A 263 13.32 4.67 -14.29
N PHE A 264 14.35 3.85 -14.16
CA PHE A 264 15.69 4.34 -13.86
C PHE A 264 16.23 5.20 -15.01
N LYS A 265 16.83 6.35 -14.67
CA LYS A 265 17.26 7.37 -15.64
C LYS A 265 18.21 6.83 -16.73
N LEU A 266 19.04 5.83 -16.39
CA LEU A 266 19.99 5.22 -17.34
C LEU A 266 19.44 3.95 -18.00
N GLY A 267 18.15 3.64 -17.82
CA GLY A 267 17.50 2.46 -18.36
C GLY A 267 17.59 1.23 -17.46
N HIS A 268 16.63 0.31 -17.64
CA HIS A 268 16.45 -0.86 -16.78
C HIS A 268 17.66 -1.80 -16.71
N THR A 269 18.37 -2.00 -17.84
CA THR A 269 19.57 -2.85 -17.88
C THR A 269 20.68 -2.31 -16.99
N ASN A 270 20.86 -0.98 -16.98
CA ASN A 270 21.86 -0.32 -16.13
C ASN A 270 21.44 -0.37 -14.65
N ALA A 271 20.15 -0.19 -14.34
CA ALA A 271 19.64 -0.35 -12.99
C ALA A 271 19.92 -1.74 -12.43
N LEU A 272 19.68 -2.79 -13.23
CA LEU A 272 19.97 -4.17 -12.85
C LEU A 272 21.48 -4.40 -12.67
N SER A 273 22.29 -3.94 -13.61
CA SER A 273 23.75 -4.09 -13.52
C SER A 273 24.33 -3.39 -12.29
N MET A 274 23.81 -2.22 -11.92
CA MET A 274 24.19 -1.51 -10.69
C MET A 274 23.78 -2.30 -9.44
N ALA A 275 22.53 -2.79 -9.38
CA ALA A 275 22.05 -3.59 -8.25
C ALA A 275 22.86 -4.87 -8.05
N ILE A 276 23.18 -5.59 -9.14
CA ILE A 276 24.05 -6.77 -9.10
C ILE A 276 25.45 -6.39 -8.62
N LYS A 277 26.02 -5.28 -9.12
CA LYS A 277 27.34 -4.82 -8.69
C LYS A 277 27.36 -4.51 -7.19
N THR A 278 26.34 -3.82 -6.67
CA THR A 278 26.19 -3.57 -5.24
C THR A 278 26.10 -4.87 -4.45
N ALA A 279 25.28 -5.83 -4.90
CA ALA A 279 25.17 -7.14 -4.26
C ALA A 279 26.49 -7.93 -4.24
N ILE A 280 27.31 -7.82 -5.29
CA ILE A 280 28.65 -8.42 -5.32
C ILE A 280 29.58 -7.70 -4.34
N THR A 281 29.59 -6.37 -4.34
CA THR A 281 30.41 -5.57 -3.42
C THR A 281 30.06 -5.83 -1.95
N ASN A 282 28.77 -6.05 -1.65
CA ASN A 282 28.29 -6.39 -0.32
C ASN A 282 28.50 -7.87 0.05
N GLY A 283 29.03 -8.70 -0.86
CA GLY A 283 29.30 -10.11 -0.61
C GLY A 283 28.06 -11.02 -0.67
N ASN A 284 26.93 -10.52 -1.17
CA ASN A 284 25.70 -11.30 -1.32
C ASN A 284 25.71 -12.20 -2.56
N LEU A 285 26.35 -11.73 -3.63
CA LEU A 285 26.49 -12.45 -4.91
C LEU A 285 27.94 -12.59 -5.33
N MET A 286 28.22 -13.62 -6.14
CA MET A 286 29.51 -13.81 -6.81
C MET A 286 29.29 -14.20 -8.27
N GLU A 287 29.92 -13.50 -9.20
CA GLU A 287 29.89 -13.88 -10.61
C GLU A 287 30.62 -15.20 -10.82
N VAL A 288 29.97 -16.15 -11.51
CA VAL A 288 30.58 -17.46 -11.82
C VAL A 288 31.41 -17.33 -13.09
N LYS A 289 32.62 -17.92 -13.09
CA LYS A 289 33.50 -17.93 -14.25
C LYS A 289 32.82 -18.61 -15.44
N LYS A 290 33.05 -18.07 -16.64
CA LYS A 290 32.41 -18.52 -17.87
C LYS A 290 32.76 -19.97 -18.21
N GLU A 291 34.01 -20.37 -18.02
CA GLU A 291 34.48 -21.73 -18.30
C GLU A 291 33.72 -22.76 -17.46
N ALA A 292 33.64 -22.52 -16.14
CA ALA A 292 32.92 -23.39 -15.22
C ALA A 292 31.41 -23.46 -15.54
N LEU A 293 30.79 -22.35 -15.94
CA LEU A 293 29.38 -22.30 -16.35
C LEU A 293 29.09 -23.16 -17.58
N VAL A 294 29.98 -23.10 -18.58
CA VAL A 294 29.83 -23.86 -19.82
C VAL A 294 30.09 -25.34 -19.57
N GLU A 295 31.16 -25.69 -18.84
CA GLU A 295 31.54 -27.08 -18.58
C GLU A 295 30.54 -27.82 -17.68
N GLN A 296 30.08 -27.19 -16.61
CA GLN A 296 29.26 -27.86 -15.58
C GLN A 296 27.76 -27.73 -15.82
N HIS A 297 27.33 -26.68 -16.52
CA HIS A 297 25.90 -26.34 -16.66
C HIS A 297 25.44 -26.08 -18.10
N ALA A 298 26.35 -26.19 -19.09
CA ALA A 298 26.09 -25.88 -20.49
C ALA A 298 25.39 -24.51 -20.71
N TYR A 299 25.73 -23.52 -19.86
CA TYR A 299 25.18 -22.18 -19.91
C TYR A 299 26.22 -21.18 -20.39
N PHE A 300 25.89 -20.42 -21.45
CA PHE A 300 26.84 -19.53 -22.12
C PHE A 300 26.72 -18.05 -21.72
N GLY A 301 25.72 -17.70 -20.91
CA GLY A 301 25.49 -16.33 -20.42
C GLY A 301 26.18 -16.06 -19.08
N GLN A 302 25.98 -14.86 -18.54
CA GLN A 302 26.40 -14.51 -17.17
C GLN A 302 25.45 -15.12 -16.13
N ALA A 303 26.02 -15.60 -15.03
CA ALA A 303 25.26 -16.09 -13.89
C ALA A 303 26.00 -15.80 -12.58
N TYR A 304 25.25 -15.74 -11.49
CA TYR A 304 25.74 -15.36 -10.18
C TYR A 304 25.42 -16.45 -9.17
N ARG A 305 26.41 -16.87 -8.38
CA ARG A 305 26.21 -17.71 -7.21
C ARG A 305 25.76 -16.84 -6.05
N VAL A 306 24.73 -17.29 -5.34
CA VAL A 306 24.24 -16.66 -4.12
C VAL A 306 25.12 -17.11 -2.95
N LEU A 307 25.73 -16.16 -2.24
CA LEU A 307 26.59 -16.42 -1.10
C LEU A 307 25.86 -16.22 0.23
N SER A 308 24.97 -15.23 0.28
CA SER A 308 24.16 -14.90 1.45
C SER A 308 22.72 -14.62 1.01
N LEU A 309 21.77 -15.18 1.77
CA LEU A 309 20.34 -14.93 1.65
C LEU A 309 19.86 -14.22 2.91
N THR A 310 20.40 -13.04 3.22
CA THR A 310 19.83 -12.16 4.26
C THR A 310 18.38 -11.80 3.95
#